data_AF-A7RL04-F1
#
_entry.id   AF-A7RL04-F1
#
_cell.length_a   1.000
_cell.length_b   1.000
_cell.length_c   1.000
_cell.angle_alpha   90.00
_cell.angle_beta   90.00
_cell.angle_gamma   90.00
#
_symmetry.space_group_name_H-M   'P 1'
#
loop_
_entity.id
_entity.type
_entity.pdbx_description
1 polymer ?
#
loop_
_entity_poly.entity_id
_entity_poly.type
_entity_poly.pdbx_seq_one_letter_code
_entity_poly.pdbx_strand_id
1 'polypeptide(L)'
;MQAATVCLWINTADKTNEGTPFSYATTSRDNEFIIIDYRDVVIYIAQNTTRTGIAVNDGQWHHLCVTWENTAGSWRLYKDGRVAKSGTGLSQGEQIDGGGAVVLGNEQDMLGGGFHQTQSFIGEMSRVNMWRRELSSSEIARMSADCTEGAGDVFDWRDVIRGARGLVEIKRPSTCPAA
;
A
#
# COMPACT_ATOMS: atom_id res chain seq x y z
N MET A 1 3.73 -12.07 -10.67
CA MET A 1 4.75 -11.00 -10.71
C MET A 1 5.87 -11.39 -9.75
N GLN A 2 7.13 -11.24 -10.15
CA GLN A 2 8.30 -11.61 -9.33
C GLN A 2 8.84 -10.46 -8.47
N ALA A 3 8.38 -9.24 -8.76
CA ALA A 3 8.63 -8.06 -7.95
C ALA A 3 7.40 -7.15 -8.02
N ALA A 4 7.25 -6.29 -7.02
CA ALA A 4 6.20 -5.29 -7.02
C ALA A 4 6.59 -4.07 -6.18
N THR A 5 5.97 -2.94 -6.51
CA THR A 5 6.01 -1.75 -5.66
C THR A 5 4.60 -1.21 -5.50
N VAL A 6 4.21 -0.83 -4.28
CA VAL A 6 3.00 -0.06 -4.01
C VAL A 6 3.43 1.25 -3.37
N CYS A 7 2.95 2.38 -3.88
CA CYS A 7 3.16 3.70 -3.28
C CYS A 7 1.83 4.41 -3.04
N LEU A 8 1.77 5.22 -1.99
CA LEU A 8 0.62 6.04 -1.64
C LEU A 8 1.00 7.21 -0.73
N TRP A 9 0.15 8.23 -0.71
CA TRP A 9 0.08 9.20 0.37
C TRP A 9 -1.02 8.80 1.35
N ILE A 10 -0.73 8.94 2.64
CA ILE A 10 -1.65 8.60 3.75
C ILE A 10 -1.61 9.70 4.81
N ASN A 11 -2.76 10.04 5.37
CA ASN A 11 -2.87 10.85 6.59
C ASN A 11 -3.94 10.25 7.50
N THR A 12 -3.57 9.97 8.73
CA THR A 12 -4.52 9.56 9.77
C THR A 12 -3.99 9.93 11.14
N ALA A 13 -4.89 10.30 12.04
CA ALA A 13 -4.62 10.43 13.47
C ALA A 13 -5.24 9.27 14.28
N ASP A 14 -5.86 8.29 13.60
CA ASP A 14 -6.57 7.23 14.26
C ASP A 14 -5.63 6.30 15.04
N LYS A 15 -6.04 5.98 16.27
CA LYS A 15 -5.32 5.11 17.20
C LYS A 15 -6.11 3.84 17.52
N THR A 16 -7.37 3.73 17.09
CA THR A 16 -8.23 2.61 17.47
C THR A 16 -8.10 1.44 16.50
N ASN A 17 -8.15 1.70 15.20
CA ASN A 17 -8.12 0.68 14.18
C ASN A 17 -6.69 0.31 13.82
N GLU A 18 -6.52 -0.90 13.27
CA GLU A 18 -5.31 -1.26 12.52
C GLU A 18 -5.25 -0.39 11.26
N GLY A 19 -6.31 -0.50 10.44
CA GLY A 19 -6.46 0.25 9.21
C GLY A 19 -5.64 -0.30 8.04
N THR A 20 -6.32 -0.49 6.91
CA THR A 20 -5.75 -1.09 5.70
C THR A 20 -5.83 -0.11 4.53
N PRO A 21 -4.78 0.69 4.28
CA PRO A 21 -4.76 1.57 3.12
C PRO A 21 -4.83 0.83 1.78
N PHE A 22 -4.22 -0.37 1.68
CA PHE A 22 -4.14 -1.12 0.44
C PHE A 22 -4.24 -2.63 0.71
N SER A 23 -5.17 -3.30 0.03
CA SER A 23 -5.27 -4.76 -0.02
C SER A 23 -5.44 -5.21 -1.48
N TYR A 24 -4.65 -6.20 -1.88
CA TYR A 24 -4.81 -6.95 -3.12
C TYR A 24 -5.05 -8.42 -2.79
N ALA A 25 -6.13 -8.96 -3.34
CA ALA A 25 -6.58 -10.33 -3.15
C ALA A 25 -6.80 -11.00 -4.50
N THR A 26 -6.66 -12.31 -4.56
CA THR A 26 -6.99 -13.17 -5.70
C THR A 26 -8.05 -14.21 -5.28
N THR A 27 -8.49 -15.06 -6.21
CA THR A 27 -9.40 -16.17 -5.87
C THR A 27 -8.71 -17.27 -5.05
N SER A 28 -7.38 -17.36 -5.08
CA SER A 28 -6.60 -18.38 -4.37
C SER A 28 -6.04 -17.88 -3.04
N ARG A 29 -5.76 -16.58 -2.94
CA ARG A 29 -5.10 -15.95 -1.79
C ARG A 29 -5.72 -14.59 -1.53
N ASP A 30 -6.29 -14.42 -0.35
CA ASP A 30 -6.89 -13.20 0.17
C ASP A 30 -5.80 -12.18 0.56
N ASN A 31 -4.73 -12.60 1.24
CA ASN A 31 -3.58 -11.76 1.57
C ASN A 31 -2.44 -11.82 0.53
N GLU A 32 -2.73 -11.43 -0.71
CA GLU A 32 -1.74 -11.50 -1.80
C GLU A 32 -0.69 -10.37 -1.73
N PHE A 33 -1.12 -9.12 -1.56
CA PHE A 33 -0.27 -7.98 -1.17
C PHE A 33 -1.09 -7.01 -0.33
N ILE A 34 -0.73 -6.84 0.95
CA ILE A 34 -1.42 -5.91 1.85
C ILE A 34 -0.43 -4.97 2.55
N ILE A 35 -0.84 -3.71 2.71
CA ILE A 35 -0.26 -2.76 3.66
C ILE A 35 -1.34 -2.47 4.71
N ILE A 36 -1.11 -2.88 5.95
CA ILE A 36 -2.07 -2.81 7.07
C ILE A 36 -1.39 -2.37 8.38
N ASP A 37 -2.19 -1.93 9.35
CA ASP A 37 -1.80 -1.46 10.67
C ASP A 37 -0.91 -0.22 10.63
N TYR A 38 -1.49 0.96 10.39
CA TYR A 38 -0.72 2.22 10.35
C TYR A 38 -0.08 2.63 11.68
N ARG A 39 -0.32 1.87 12.77
CA ARG A 39 0.32 2.07 14.08
C ARG A 39 1.66 1.34 14.17
N ASP A 40 1.83 0.26 13.41
CA ASP A 40 3.04 -0.50 13.20
C ASP A 40 2.93 -1.19 11.83
N VAL A 41 3.33 -0.49 10.76
CA VAL A 41 3.04 -0.91 9.38
C VAL A 41 3.46 -2.37 9.17
N VAL A 42 2.48 -3.17 8.79
CA VAL A 42 2.59 -4.59 8.48
C VAL A 42 2.44 -4.78 6.98
N ILE A 43 3.34 -5.60 6.42
CA ILE A 43 3.39 -5.91 5.00
C ILE A 43 3.08 -7.40 4.83
N TYR A 44 2.05 -7.71 4.05
CA TYR A 44 1.80 -9.07 3.58
C TYR A 44 2.23 -9.21 2.13
N ILE A 45 2.87 -10.33 1.81
CA ILE A 45 3.15 -10.79 0.44
C ILE A 45 2.86 -12.28 0.40
N ALA A 46 1.96 -12.72 -0.47
CA ALA A 46 1.65 -14.14 -0.69
C ALA A 46 1.40 -14.90 0.64
N GLN A 47 0.48 -14.41 1.48
CA GLN A 47 0.09 -14.92 2.80
C GLN A 47 1.13 -14.79 3.94
N ASN A 48 2.40 -14.55 3.64
CA ASN A 48 3.41 -14.30 4.69
C ASN A 48 3.47 -12.81 5.04
N THR A 49 3.90 -12.51 6.26
CA THR A 49 3.88 -11.14 6.79
C THR A 49 5.14 -10.76 7.55
N THR A 50 5.39 -9.45 7.64
CA THR A 50 6.42 -8.86 8.50
C THR A 50 5.93 -7.56 9.12
N ARG A 51 6.30 -7.32 10.38
CA ARG A 51 6.06 -6.06 11.09
C ARG A 51 7.29 -5.16 10.98
N THR A 52 7.09 -3.87 10.73
CA THR A 52 8.20 -2.96 10.43
C THR A 52 8.72 -2.19 11.64
N GLY A 53 7.88 -2.02 12.67
CA GLY A 53 8.08 -1.12 13.79
C GLY A 53 7.84 0.36 13.45
N ILE A 54 7.27 0.66 12.27
CA ILE A 54 7.13 2.03 11.77
C ILE A 54 5.67 2.47 11.86
N ALA A 55 5.40 3.53 12.63
CA ALA A 55 4.09 4.17 12.72
C ALA A 55 3.96 5.35 11.73
N VAL A 56 2.74 5.56 11.23
CA VAL A 56 2.39 6.59 10.22
C VAL A 56 1.06 7.29 10.53
N ASN A 57 0.57 7.16 11.76
CA ASN A 57 -0.72 7.65 12.20
C ASN A 57 -0.64 8.85 13.15
N ASP A 58 0.34 9.74 12.96
CA ASP A 58 0.59 10.91 13.80
C ASP A 58 -0.24 12.15 13.42
N GLY A 59 -1.23 11.99 12.54
CA GLY A 59 -2.06 13.07 12.03
C GLY A 59 -1.39 13.91 10.93
N GLN A 60 -0.20 13.51 10.48
CA GLN A 60 0.49 14.14 9.35
C GLN A 60 0.35 13.28 8.10
N TRP A 61 0.58 13.92 6.95
CA TRP A 61 0.70 13.21 5.70
C TRP A 61 2.07 12.56 5.58
N HIS A 62 2.08 11.30 5.15
CA HIS A 62 3.29 10.58 4.80
C HIS A 62 3.19 10.00 3.41
N HIS A 63 4.32 9.98 2.69
CA HIS A 63 4.47 9.20 1.47
C HIS A 63 5.06 7.84 1.82
N LEU A 64 4.29 6.77 1.58
CA LEU A 64 4.73 5.40 1.81
C LEU A 64 4.94 4.69 0.49
N CYS A 65 6.03 3.92 0.41
CA CYS A 65 6.19 2.91 -0.63
C CYS A 65 6.66 1.59 -0.03
N VAL A 66 6.13 0.48 -0.50
CA VAL A 66 6.65 -0.86 -0.22
C VAL A 66 7.17 -1.46 -1.50
N THR A 67 8.46 -1.83 -1.54
CA THR A 67 9.04 -2.65 -2.61
C THR A 67 9.22 -4.07 -2.13
N TRP A 68 9.07 -5.04 -3.03
CA TRP A 68 9.36 -6.45 -2.80
C TRP A 68 9.88 -7.14 -4.06
N GLU A 69 10.79 -8.10 -3.90
CA GLU A 69 11.28 -9.01 -4.95
C GLU A 69 11.42 -10.44 -4.44
N ASN A 70 11.28 -11.43 -5.32
CA ASN A 70 11.14 -12.83 -4.92
C ASN A 70 12.45 -13.61 -4.79
N THR A 71 13.57 -13.16 -5.35
CA THR A 71 14.82 -13.93 -5.40
C THR A 71 15.38 -14.14 -4.00
N ALA A 72 15.46 -13.08 -3.22
CA ALA A 72 15.85 -13.13 -1.81
C ALA A 72 14.68 -12.82 -0.85
N GLY A 73 13.48 -12.56 -1.38
CA GLY A 73 12.35 -12.07 -0.58
C GLY A 73 12.66 -10.69 0.01
N SER A 74 13.46 -9.88 -0.70
CA SER A 74 13.89 -8.58 -0.22
C SER A 74 12.73 -7.61 -0.26
N TRP A 75 12.53 -6.89 0.84
CA TRP A 75 11.49 -5.87 0.93
C TRP A 75 12.04 -4.60 1.56
N ARG A 76 11.43 -3.47 1.19
CA ARG A 76 11.74 -2.16 1.77
C ARG A 76 10.46 -1.38 1.99
N LEU A 77 10.29 -0.85 3.20
CA LEU A 77 9.34 0.21 3.51
C LEU A 77 10.07 1.55 3.41
N TYR A 78 9.57 2.41 2.52
CA TYR A 78 9.96 3.80 2.42
C TYR A 78 8.94 4.67 3.15
N LYS A 79 9.42 5.62 3.94
CA LYS A 79 8.63 6.71 4.53
C LYS A 79 9.25 8.03 4.10
N ASP A 80 8.45 8.90 3.51
CA ASP A 80 8.82 10.25 3.09
C ASP A 80 10.07 10.26 2.20
N GLY A 81 10.09 9.34 1.23
CA GLY A 81 11.13 9.23 0.20
C GLY A 81 12.40 8.48 0.61
N ARG A 82 12.48 8.00 1.86
CA ARG A 82 13.68 7.32 2.39
C ARG A 82 13.33 5.94 2.93
N VAL A 83 14.28 5.01 2.87
CA VAL A 83 14.12 3.67 3.48
C VAL A 83 13.98 3.84 4.99
N ALA A 84 12.81 3.48 5.52
CA ALA A 84 12.54 3.46 6.95
C ALA A 84 12.85 2.10 7.57
N LYS A 85 12.56 1.02 6.83
CA LYS A 85 12.84 -0.36 7.23
C LYS A 85 13.05 -1.24 6.01
N SER A 86 13.84 -2.30 6.16
CA SER A 86 14.03 -3.31 5.13
C SER A 86 14.32 -4.68 5.74
N GLY A 87 14.16 -5.72 4.94
CA GLY A 87 14.51 -7.09 5.30
C GLY A 87 14.58 -8.00 4.08
N THR A 88 14.80 -9.28 4.34
CA THR A 88 14.86 -10.36 3.34
C THR A 88 14.06 -11.56 3.84
N GLY A 89 13.83 -12.55 2.97
CA GLY A 89 13.17 -13.81 3.31
C GLY A 89 11.64 -13.75 3.36
N LEU A 90 11.03 -12.58 3.12
CA LEU A 90 9.57 -12.48 3.04
C LEU A 90 9.12 -13.12 1.71
N SER A 91 8.42 -14.26 1.77
CA SER A 91 7.91 -14.97 0.60
C SER A 91 8.95 -15.24 -0.48
N GLN A 92 10.18 -15.60 -0.07
CA GLN A 92 11.24 -15.93 -1.03
C GLN A 92 10.81 -17.08 -1.96
N GLY A 93 11.03 -16.91 -3.26
CA GLY A 93 10.67 -17.87 -4.31
C GLY A 93 9.21 -17.78 -4.78
N GLU A 94 8.35 -17.05 -4.07
CA GLU A 94 6.94 -16.90 -4.43
C GLU A 94 6.74 -15.97 -5.64
N GLN A 95 5.50 -15.93 -6.13
CA GLN A 95 5.04 -14.93 -7.08
C GLN A 95 3.74 -14.31 -6.59
N ILE A 96 3.58 -13.02 -6.88
CA ILE A 96 2.31 -12.32 -6.72
C ILE A 96 1.40 -12.69 -7.90
N ASP A 97 0.32 -13.41 -7.65
CA ASP A 97 -0.62 -13.87 -8.66
C ASP A 97 -1.38 -12.70 -9.32
N GLY A 98 -1.69 -12.86 -10.61
CA GLY A 98 -2.50 -11.90 -11.37
C GLY A 98 -3.99 -12.24 -11.33
N GLY A 99 -4.82 -11.33 -11.85
CA GLY A 99 -6.27 -11.57 -12.01
C GLY A 99 -7.10 -11.33 -10.74
N GLY A 100 -6.51 -10.69 -9.73
CA GLY A 100 -7.19 -10.34 -8.49
C GLY A 100 -7.92 -8.99 -8.52
N ALA A 101 -8.26 -8.51 -7.32
CA ALA A 101 -8.91 -7.23 -7.08
C ALA A 101 -8.14 -6.43 -6.03
N VAL A 102 -7.98 -5.14 -6.32
CA VAL A 102 -7.47 -4.16 -5.36
C VAL A 102 -8.66 -3.53 -4.62
N VAL A 103 -8.59 -3.52 -3.30
CA VAL A 103 -9.49 -2.79 -2.42
C VAL A 103 -8.67 -1.79 -1.62
N LEU A 104 -9.14 -0.55 -1.58
CA LEU A 104 -8.56 0.50 -0.76
C LEU A 104 -9.44 0.73 0.47
N GLY A 105 -8.78 0.91 1.61
CA GLY A 105 -9.42 1.25 2.87
C GLY A 105 -10.01 0.09 3.65
N ASN A 106 -9.96 -1.15 3.14
CA ASN A 106 -10.36 -2.35 3.87
C ASN A 106 -9.42 -3.52 3.55
N GLU A 107 -9.25 -4.38 4.55
CA GLU A 107 -8.66 -5.72 4.41
C GLU A 107 -9.70 -6.65 3.76
N GLN A 108 -9.26 -7.62 2.95
CA GLN A 108 -10.08 -8.56 2.20
C GLN A 108 -9.87 -9.99 2.75
N ASP A 109 -10.86 -10.59 3.42
CA ASP A 109 -10.86 -12.05 3.71
C ASP A 109 -11.42 -12.92 2.56
N MET A 110 -11.84 -12.27 1.48
CA MET A 110 -12.21 -12.91 0.21
C MET A 110 -12.09 -11.87 -0.91
N LEU A 111 -11.96 -12.34 -2.16
CA LEU A 111 -11.86 -11.47 -3.32
C LEU A 111 -12.99 -10.42 -3.35
N GLY A 112 -12.65 -9.15 -3.10
CA GLY A 112 -13.58 -8.02 -3.10
C GLY A 112 -14.54 -7.94 -1.90
N GLY A 113 -14.32 -8.69 -0.82
CA GLY A 113 -15.23 -8.75 0.32
C GLY A 113 -14.59 -9.25 1.62
N GLY A 114 -15.42 -9.68 2.57
CA GLY A 114 -14.94 -10.19 3.86
C GLY A 114 -14.38 -9.12 4.80
N PHE A 115 -14.87 -7.88 4.68
CA PHE A 115 -14.27 -6.75 5.40
C PHE A 115 -14.59 -6.77 6.90
N HIS A 116 -13.58 -6.48 7.72
CA HIS A 116 -13.73 -6.28 9.16
C HIS A 116 -13.52 -4.82 9.57
N GLN A 117 -14.46 -4.30 10.37
CA GLN A 117 -14.48 -2.88 10.75
C GLN A 117 -13.23 -2.42 11.51
N THR A 118 -12.61 -3.29 12.31
CA THR A 118 -11.38 -2.97 13.07
C THR A 118 -10.14 -2.83 12.19
N GLN A 119 -10.22 -3.33 10.95
CA GLN A 119 -9.16 -3.26 9.94
C GLN A 119 -9.44 -2.17 8.90
N SER A 120 -10.61 -1.53 8.93
CA SER A 120 -10.93 -0.43 8.02
C SER A 120 -10.02 0.77 8.27
N PHE A 121 -9.53 1.37 7.19
CA PHE A 121 -8.76 2.62 7.21
C PHE A 121 -9.67 3.80 7.58
N ILE A 122 -9.20 4.63 8.51
CA ILE A 122 -9.83 5.91 8.85
C ILE A 122 -8.81 7.01 8.56
N GLY A 123 -9.08 7.89 7.60
CA GLY A 123 -8.19 8.99 7.25
C GLY A 123 -8.32 9.44 5.80
N GLU A 124 -7.26 10.05 5.29
CA GLU A 124 -7.13 10.51 3.91
C GLU A 124 -6.05 9.74 3.19
N MET A 125 -6.28 9.42 1.91
CA MET A 125 -5.27 8.82 1.04
C MET A 125 -5.28 9.45 -0.35
N SER A 126 -4.13 9.41 -1.01
CA SER A 126 -3.98 9.89 -2.38
C SER A 126 -2.88 9.14 -3.12
N ARG A 127 -2.90 9.18 -4.45
CA ARG A 127 -1.85 8.65 -5.34
C ARG A 127 -1.48 7.20 -5.08
N VAL A 128 -2.47 6.38 -4.73
CA VAL A 128 -2.24 4.94 -4.61
C VAL A 128 -1.94 4.38 -5.99
N ASN A 129 -0.77 3.79 -6.15
CA ASN A 129 -0.28 3.24 -7.41
C ASN A 129 0.49 1.94 -7.16
N MET A 130 0.46 1.03 -8.14
CA MET A 130 1.19 -0.23 -8.10
C MET A 130 1.97 -0.48 -9.40
N TRP A 131 3.19 -1.01 -9.24
CA TRP A 131 4.08 -1.41 -10.33
C TRP A 131 4.44 -2.89 -10.22
N ARG A 132 4.67 -3.55 -11.37
CA ARG A 132 5.14 -4.95 -11.47
C ARG A 132 6.66 -5.14 -11.30
N ARG A 133 7.35 -4.11 -10.79
CA ARG A 133 8.80 -4.05 -10.62
C ARG A 133 9.15 -3.37 -9.30
N GLU A 134 10.38 -3.57 -8.85
CA GLU A 134 10.97 -2.73 -7.80
C GLU A 134 11.28 -1.34 -8.39
N LEU A 135 10.72 -0.29 -7.78
CA LEU A 135 11.12 1.08 -8.05
C LEU A 135 12.45 1.37 -7.36
N SER A 136 13.30 2.17 -8.01
CA SER A 136 14.54 2.65 -7.41
C SER A 136 14.28 3.69 -6.32
N SER A 137 15.25 3.83 -5.40
CA SER A 137 15.15 4.83 -4.32
C SER A 137 15.07 6.28 -4.86
N SER A 138 15.64 6.56 -6.04
CA SER A 138 15.57 7.88 -6.67
C SER A 138 14.21 8.16 -7.34
N GLU A 139 13.53 7.14 -7.85
CA GLU A 139 12.14 7.27 -8.29
C GLU A 139 11.23 7.58 -7.10
N ILE A 140 11.36 6.81 -6.02
CA ILE A 140 10.54 6.98 -4.82
C ILE A 140 10.78 8.34 -4.15
N ALA A 141 12.04 8.80 -4.07
CA ALA A 141 12.37 10.12 -3.51
C ALA A 141 11.75 11.27 -4.33
N ARG A 142 11.72 11.15 -5.68
CA ARG A 142 11.05 12.14 -6.53
C ARG A 142 9.53 12.15 -6.29
N MET A 143 8.91 10.97 -6.23
CA MET A 143 7.47 10.86 -5.96
C MET A 143 7.06 11.42 -4.59
N SER A 144 7.92 11.30 -3.56
CA SER A 144 7.66 11.93 -2.25
C SER A 144 7.75 13.45 -2.27
N ALA A 145 8.41 14.04 -3.26
CA ALA A 145 8.60 15.49 -3.38
C ALA A 145 7.71 16.11 -4.48
N ASP A 146 7.11 15.31 -5.36
CA ASP A 146 6.32 15.79 -6.48
C ASP A 146 4.98 15.04 -6.62
N CYS A 147 3.92 15.83 -6.52
CA CYS A 147 2.53 15.47 -6.73
C CYS A 147 2.14 15.26 -8.21
N THR A 148 3.06 15.07 -9.13
CA THR A 148 2.73 14.80 -10.53
C THR A 148 3.41 13.55 -11.05
N GLU A 149 4.34 13.00 -10.27
CA GLU A 149 5.12 11.83 -10.59
C GLU A 149 4.44 10.55 -10.10
N GLY A 150 4.69 9.47 -10.84
CA GLY A 150 4.19 8.13 -10.54
C GLY A 150 2.86 7.79 -11.23
N ALA A 151 2.95 6.92 -12.24
CA ALA A 151 1.83 6.22 -12.83
C ALA A 151 2.12 4.72 -12.78
N GLY A 152 1.31 3.98 -12.04
CA GLY A 152 1.44 2.53 -11.90
C GLY A 152 1.16 1.79 -13.21
N ASP A 153 1.90 0.72 -13.49
CA ASP A 153 1.69 -0.14 -14.67
C ASP A 153 0.84 -1.39 -14.36
N VAL A 154 0.46 -1.57 -13.09
CA VAL A 154 -0.52 -2.56 -12.62
C VAL A 154 -1.82 -1.87 -12.23
N PHE A 155 -1.71 -0.77 -11.49
CA PHE A 155 -2.85 0.00 -11.00
C PHE A 155 -2.46 1.48 -10.88
N ASP A 156 -3.29 2.36 -11.42
CA ASP A 156 -3.09 3.80 -11.37
C ASP A 156 -4.19 4.49 -10.56
N TRP A 157 -3.83 5.52 -9.79
CA TRP A 157 -4.77 6.27 -8.96
C TRP A 157 -5.99 6.81 -9.74
N ARG A 158 -5.85 7.09 -11.03
CA ARG A 158 -6.95 7.56 -11.90
C ARG A 158 -8.03 6.51 -12.10
N ASP A 159 -7.73 5.22 -11.93
CA ASP A 159 -8.68 4.13 -12.07
C ASP A 159 -9.62 4.00 -10.85
N VAL A 160 -9.19 4.51 -9.69
CA VAL A 160 -9.90 4.42 -8.40
C VAL A 160 -11.18 5.24 -8.38
N ILE A 161 -11.21 6.34 -9.11
CA ILE A 161 -12.20 7.41 -8.89
C ILE A 161 -13.62 7.00 -9.29
N ARG A 162 -13.79 5.85 -9.96
CA ARG A 162 -15.10 5.28 -10.33
C ARG A 162 -15.60 4.18 -9.38
N GLY A 163 -14.77 3.72 -8.44
CA GLY A 163 -15.03 2.53 -7.62
C GLY A 163 -15.48 2.80 -6.18
N ALA A 164 -15.62 4.06 -5.76
CA ALA A 164 -15.94 4.39 -4.37
C ALA A 164 -17.31 3.84 -3.92
N ARG A 165 -17.34 3.21 -2.74
CA ARG A 165 -18.54 2.64 -2.12
C ARG A 165 -18.53 2.92 -0.62
N GLY A 166 -19.71 3.14 -0.03
CA GLY A 166 -19.86 3.38 1.41
C GLY A 166 -19.46 4.80 1.81
N LEU A 167 -18.91 4.94 3.02
CA LEU A 167 -18.56 6.23 3.64
C LEU A 167 -17.22 6.76 3.11
N VAL A 168 -17.18 7.11 1.83
CA VAL A 168 -15.99 7.64 1.15
C VAL A 168 -16.34 8.98 0.51
N GLU A 169 -15.55 10.00 0.81
CA GLU A 169 -15.60 11.29 0.15
C GLU A 169 -14.49 11.40 -0.90
N ILE A 170 -14.85 11.70 -2.14
CA ILE A 170 -13.87 11.94 -3.22
C ILE A 170 -13.60 13.45 -3.32
N LYS A 171 -12.41 13.88 -2.90
CA LYS A 171 -11.93 15.26 -3.07
C LYS A 171 -11.21 15.45 -4.41
N ARG A 172 -11.56 16.51 -5.15
CA ARG A 172 -10.92 16.89 -6.42
C ARG A 172 -10.56 18.39 -6.40
N PRO A 173 -9.32 18.80 -6.78
CA PRO A 173 -8.19 17.93 -7.15
C PRO A 173 -7.69 17.10 -5.97
N SER A 174 -7.02 15.99 -6.26
CA SER A 174 -6.46 15.13 -5.20
C SER A 174 -5.31 15.85 -4.50
N THR A 175 -5.33 15.87 -3.17
CA THR A 175 -4.33 16.53 -2.34
C THR A 175 -3.14 15.63 -2.06
N CYS A 176 -1.95 16.22 -2.03
CA CYS A 176 -0.73 15.65 -1.49
C CYS A 176 0.13 16.84 -1.05
N PRO A 177 0.76 16.77 0.13
CA PRO A 177 1.60 17.85 0.61
C PRO A 177 3.03 17.66 0.12
N ALA A 178 3.20 17.56 -1.21
CA ALA A 178 4.53 17.74 -1.79
C ALA A 178 5.11 19.06 -1.26
N ALA A 179 6.37 18.98 -0.83
CA ALA A 179 7.12 20.11 -0.28
C ALA A 179 7.35 21.19 -1.34
#